data_AF-A0A9P5X3X2-F1
#
_entry.id   AF-A0A9P5X3X2-F1
#
_cell.length_a   1.000
_cell.length_b   1.000
_cell.length_c   1.000
_cell.angle_alpha   90.00
_cell.angle_beta   90.00
_cell.angle_gamma   90.00
#
_symmetry.space_group_name_H-M   'P 1'
#
loop_
_entity.id
_entity.type
_entity.pdbx_description
1 polymer ?
#
loop_
_entity_poly.entity_id
_entity_poly.type
_entity_poly.pdbx_seq_one_letter_code
_entity_poly.pdbx_strand_id
1 'polypeptide(L)'
;EFVSYDIRHTLGFVASPRRFNVSVTRAKALLIVIGDPNVLGLDPLWRSFLNYIYDNRGWRGPSIPWDPSEPVDNVGAYDTVARDTALLDMNEFTRRMESTTMEGVDEDPDAGVDKPWRDLE
;
A
#
# COMPACT_ATOMS: atom_id res chain seq x y z
N GLU A 1 -13.61 10.94 -7.54
CA GLU A 1 -12.91 9.73 -8.02
C GLU A 1 -11.38 9.79 -7.89
N PHE A 2 -10.71 10.91 -8.21
CA PHE A 2 -9.25 11.01 -8.07
C PHE A 2 -8.72 11.02 -6.62
N VAL A 3 -9.47 11.58 -5.68
CA VAL A 3 -9.05 11.70 -4.27
C VAL A 3 -8.85 10.34 -3.60
N SER A 4 -9.72 9.36 -3.86
CA SER A 4 -9.62 8.02 -3.28
C SER A 4 -8.45 7.22 -3.85
N TYR A 5 -8.08 7.47 -5.11
CA TYR A 5 -6.89 6.88 -5.73
C TYR A 5 -5.62 7.53 -5.19
N ASP A 6 -5.62 8.86 -5.06
CA ASP A 6 -4.48 9.64 -4.60
C ASP A 6 -4.20 9.43 -3.11
N ILE A 7 -5.24 9.26 -2.28
CA ILE A 7 -5.10 8.84 -0.89
C ILE A 7 -4.47 7.44 -0.84
N ARG A 8 -4.93 6.47 -1.63
CA ARG A 8 -4.32 5.12 -1.64
C ARG A 8 -2.86 5.12 -2.12
N HIS A 9 -2.51 5.96 -3.09
CA HIS A 9 -1.16 6.02 -3.66
C HIS A 9 -0.21 6.89 -2.84
N THR A 10 -0.66 8.03 -2.34
CA THR A 10 0.13 8.96 -1.51
C THR A 10 0.29 8.43 -0.09
N LEU A 11 -0.75 7.81 0.49
CA LEU A 11 -0.62 7.11 1.76
C LEU A 11 0.31 5.90 1.62
N GLY A 12 0.36 5.24 0.45
CA GLY A 12 1.32 4.17 0.17
C GLY A 12 2.79 4.55 0.45
N PHE A 13 3.19 5.81 0.22
CA PHE A 13 4.54 6.27 0.59
C PHE A 13 4.68 6.52 2.10
N VAL A 14 3.66 7.13 2.71
CA VAL A 14 3.65 7.65 4.09
C VAL A 14 3.43 6.53 5.12
N ALA A 15 2.56 5.57 4.83
CA ALA A 15 2.18 4.43 5.67
C ALA A 15 3.22 3.31 5.70
N SER A 16 4.40 3.50 5.10
CA SER A 16 5.48 2.53 5.20
C SER A 16 6.11 2.58 6.60
N PRO A 17 6.03 1.50 7.41
CA PRO A 17 6.59 1.50 8.77
C PRO A 17 8.11 1.73 8.79
N ARG A 18 8.81 1.24 7.75
CA ARG A 18 10.25 1.48 7.59
C ARG A 18 10.57 2.96 7.36
N ARG A 19 9.78 3.65 6.54
CA ARG A 19 9.98 5.08 6.27
C ARG A 19 9.61 5.94 7.47
N PHE A 20 8.55 5.56 8.19
CA PHE A 20 8.21 6.18 9.47
C PHE A 20 9.39 6.09 10.46
N ASN A 21 9.95 4.89 10.67
CA ASN A 21 11.09 4.73 11.58
C ASN A 21 12.29 5.58 11.17
N VAL A 22 12.62 5.61 9.88
CA VAL A 22 13.71 6.44 9.37
C VAL A 22 13.43 7.93 9.59
N SER A 23 12.21 8.41 9.32
CA SER A 23 11.89 9.83 9.46
C SER A 23 11.97 10.31 10.91
N VAL A 24 11.51 9.50 11.87
CA VAL A 24 11.47 9.90 13.29
C VAL A 24 12.81 9.74 14.02
N THR A 25 13.69 8.83 13.59
CA THR A 25 14.95 8.51 14.30
C THR A 25 16.18 9.27 13.83
N ARG A 26 16.09 10.06 12.74
CA ARG A 26 17.25 10.79 12.19
C ARG A 26 17.60 12.06 12.97
N ALA A 27 16.65 12.64 13.68
CA ALA A 27 16.87 13.86 14.45
C ALA A 27 17.75 13.59 15.67
N LYS A 28 18.79 14.41 15.88
CA LYS A 28 19.70 14.30 17.04
C LYS A 28 19.31 15.20 18.21
N ALA A 29 18.55 16.25 17.97
CA ALA A 29 18.22 17.27 18.97
C ALA A 29 16.74 17.67 18.96
N LEU A 30 16.18 17.96 17.77
CA LEU A 30 14.78 18.35 17.62
C LEU A 30 14.19 17.76 16.33
N LEU A 31 13.00 17.17 16.45
CA LEU A 31 12.19 16.70 15.32
C LEU A 31 11.00 17.64 15.15
N ILE A 32 10.86 18.25 13.96
CA ILE A 32 9.70 19.05 13.58
C ILE A 32 9.00 18.32 12.44
N VAL A 33 7.73 17.97 12.64
CA VAL A 33 6.89 17.32 11.63
C VAL A 33 6.00 18.38 10.99
N ILE A 34 6.04 18.48 9.67
CA ILE A 34 5.19 19.39 8.88
C ILE A 34 4.35 18.51 7.95
N GLY A 35 3.02 18.59 8.07
CA GLY A 35 2.10 17.83 7.23
C GLY A 35 0.64 18.10 7.55
N ASP A 36 -0.25 17.59 6.70
CA ASP A 36 -1.71 17.67 6.90
C ASP A 36 -2.18 16.55 7.84
N PRO A 37 -2.79 16.86 9.00
CA PRO A 37 -3.36 15.86 9.89
C PRO A 37 -4.35 14.92 9.20
N ASN A 38 -5.17 15.44 8.28
CA ASN A 38 -6.22 14.66 7.63
C ASN A 38 -5.64 13.54 6.76
N VAL A 39 -4.41 13.70 6.28
CA VAL A 39 -3.71 12.71 5.46
C VAL A 39 -2.86 11.79 6.35
N LEU A 40 -2.07 12.36 7.27
CA LEU A 40 -1.20 11.58 8.15
C LEU A 40 -1.99 10.68 9.12
N GLY A 41 -3.11 11.17 9.64
CA GLY A 41 -3.96 10.43 10.59
C GLY A 41 -4.71 9.24 9.99
N LEU A 42 -4.66 9.04 8.67
CA LEU A 42 -5.22 7.85 8.01
C LEU A 42 -4.36 6.61 8.26
N ASP A 43 -3.06 6.77 8.48
CA ASP A 43 -2.17 5.67 8.86
C ASP A 43 -2.16 5.49 10.39
N PRO A 44 -2.41 4.27 10.91
CA PRO A 44 -2.45 4.03 12.35
C PRO A 44 -1.14 4.38 13.09
N LEU A 45 0.02 4.12 12.48
CA LEU A 45 1.31 4.43 13.13
C LEU A 45 1.50 5.95 13.25
N TRP A 46 1.26 6.69 12.17
CA TRP A 46 1.27 8.15 12.20
C TRP A 46 0.22 8.70 13.17
N ARG A 47 -1.01 8.19 13.16
CA ARG A 47 -2.08 8.62 14.09
C ARG A 47 -1.66 8.43 15.54
N SER A 48 -1.11 7.28 15.89
CA SER A 48 -0.59 6.98 17.22
C SER A 48 0.53 7.94 17.62
N PHE A 49 1.47 8.23 16.71
CA PHE A 49 2.55 9.18 16.96
C PHE A 49 2.08 10.63 17.12
N LEU A 50 1.11 11.06 16.31
CA LEU A 50 0.53 12.40 16.41
C LEU A 50 -0.28 12.57 17.70
N ASN A 51 -0.99 11.53 18.16
CA ASN A 51 -1.64 11.53 19.49
C ASN A 51 -0.61 11.74 20.60
N TYR A 52 0.50 10.99 20.57
CA TYR A 52 1.60 11.17 21.53
C TYR A 52 2.12 12.62 21.55
N ILE A 53 2.32 13.25 20.39
CA ILE A 53 2.76 14.66 20.31
C ILE A 53 1.71 15.61 20.89
N TYR A 54 0.44 15.37 20.58
CA TYR A 54 -0.68 16.18 21.06
C TYR A 54 -0.79 16.13 22.59
N ASP A 55 -0.78 14.94 23.17
CA ASP A 55 -0.88 14.72 24.62
C ASP A 55 0.30 15.33 25.38
N ASN A 56 1.49 15.33 24.77
CA ASN A 56 2.70 15.97 25.31
C ASN A 56 2.78 17.49 25.01
N ARG A 57 1.68 18.12 24.58
CA ARG A 57 1.58 19.57 24.30
C ARG A 57 2.55 20.06 23.21
N GLY A 58 3.06 19.17 22.37
CA GLY A 58 3.95 19.48 21.25
C GLY A 58 3.23 19.93 19.98
N TRP A 59 1.91 19.71 19.89
CA TRP A 59 1.11 20.07 18.72
C TRP A 59 1.00 21.58 18.52
N ARG A 60 1.12 22.04 17.27
CA ARG A 60 0.92 23.43 16.85
C ARG A 60 0.19 23.46 15.52
N GLY A 61 -0.72 24.41 15.35
CA GLY A 61 -1.52 24.58 14.13
C GLY A 61 -3.00 24.29 14.34
N PRO A 62 -3.73 23.85 13.30
CA PRO A 62 -5.16 23.53 13.36
C PRO A 62 -5.48 22.48 14.44
N SER A 63 -6.73 22.46 14.92
CA SER A 63 -7.18 21.42 15.87
C SER A 63 -7.04 20.04 15.26
N ILE A 64 -6.67 19.06 16.09
CA ILE A 64 -6.63 17.65 15.68
C ILE A 64 -8.03 17.22 15.20
N PRO A 65 -8.17 16.62 14.00
CA PRO A 65 -9.48 16.37 13.41
C PRO A 65 -10.15 15.07 13.90
N TRP A 66 -9.51 14.32 14.79
CA TRP A 66 -10.05 13.12 15.43
C TRP A 66 -9.94 13.21 16.95
N ASP A 67 -10.64 12.34 17.67
CA ASP A 67 -10.50 12.22 19.12
C ASP A 67 -9.17 11.51 19.48
N PRO A 68 -8.22 12.18 20.16
CA PRO A 68 -6.95 11.57 20.56
C PRO A 68 -7.11 10.45 21.59
N SER A 69 -8.22 10.43 22.34
CA SER A 69 -8.48 9.43 23.39
C SER A 69 -9.03 8.11 22.83
N GLU A 70 -9.49 8.10 21.59
CA GLU A 70 -9.91 6.88 20.91
C GLU A 70 -8.72 5.94 20.70
N PRO A 71 -8.86 4.63 21.00
CA PRO A 71 -7.81 3.67 20.77
C PRO A 71 -7.50 3.58 19.27
N VAL A 72 -6.23 3.75 18.93
CA VAL A 72 -5.74 3.51 17.57
C VAL A 72 -5.51 2.02 17.41
N ASP A 73 -6.24 1.38 16.51
CA ASP A 73 -6.01 -0.03 16.18
C ASP A 73 -4.68 -0.17 15.41
N ASN A 74 -3.65 -0.61 16.12
CA ASN A 74 -2.29 -0.75 15.60
C ASN A 74 -2.03 -2.15 15.02
N VAL A 75 -3.03 -3.04 14.95
CA VAL A 75 -2.81 -4.45 14.62
C VAL A 75 -2.52 -4.61 13.14
N GLY A 76 -1.26 -4.44 12.73
CA GLY A 76 -0.65 -5.01 11.51
C GLY A 76 -1.37 -4.81 10.19
N ALA A 77 -2.43 -3.99 10.17
CA ALA A 77 -3.48 -4.08 9.17
C ALA A 77 -2.95 -3.58 7.84
N TYR A 78 -2.01 -2.64 7.84
CA TYR A 78 -1.42 -2.18 6.59
C TYR A 78 -0.63 -3.31 5.90
N ASP A 79 0.08 -4.14 6.66
CA ASP A 79 0.92 -5.22 6.14
C ASP A 79 0.06 -6.45 5.76
N THR A 80 -1.05 -6.71 6.45
CA THR A 80 -2.02 -7.74 6.07
C THR A 80 -2.90 -7.28 4.91
N VAL A 81 -3.46 -6.06 4.96
CA VAL A 81 -4.26 -5.47 3.89
C VAL A 81 -3.45 -5.28 2.62
N ALA A 82 -2.19 -4.85 2.68
CA ALA A 82 -1.33 -4.75 1.49
C ALA A 82 -1.05 -6.13 0.88
N ARG A 83 -0.80 -7.16 1.71
CA ARG A 83 -0.67 -8.55 1.25
C ARG A 83 -1.98 -9.06 0.65
N ASP A 84 -3.10 -8.88 1.33
CA ASP A 84 -4.42 -9.33 0.89
C ASP A 84 -4.85 -8.64 -0.39
N THR A 85 -4.60 -7.34 -0.52
CA THR A 85 -4.89 -6.57 -1.74
C THR A 85 -4.01 -7.05 -2.89
N ALA A 86 -2.70 -7.26 -2.66
CA ALA A 86 -1.80 -7.79 -3.68
C ALA A 86 -2.20 -9.22 -4.11
N LEU A 87 -2.66 -10.06 -3.17
CA LEU A 87 -3.17 -11.40 -3.46
C LEU A 87 -4.45 -11.35 -4.29
N LEU A 88 -5.39 -10.46 -3.96
CA LEU A 88 -6.63 -10.27 -4.71
C LEU A 88 -6.36 -9.80 -6.14
N ASP A 89 -5.44 -8.84 -6.32
CA ASP A 89 -5.05 -8.31 -7.63
C ASP A 89 -4.37 -9.38 -8.49
N MET A 90 -3.46 -10.17 -7.91
CA MET A 90 -2.87 -11.33 -8.61
C MET A 90 -3.92 -12.36 -9.01
N ASN A 91 -4.87 -12.68 -8.14
CA ASN A 91 -5.93 -13.64 -8.43
C ASN A 91 -6.90 -13.14 -9.51
N GLU A 92 -7.14 -11.83 -9.59
CA GLU A 92 -7.92 -11.21 -10.66
C GLU A 92 -7.15 -11.26 -11.98
N PHE A 93 -5.86 -10.94 -11.96
CA PHE A 93 -4.99 -11.02 -13.13
C PHE A 93 -4.87 -12.45 -13.67
N THR A 94 -4.67 -13.44 -12.81
CA THR A 94 -4.62 -14.86 -13.18
C THR A 94 -5.92 -15.31 -13.85
N ARG A 95 -7.09 -14.96 -13.28
CA ARG A 95 -8.38 -15.31 -13.89
C ARG A 95 -8.60 -14.66 -15.26
N ARG A 96 -8.15 -13.41 -15.44
CA ARG A 96 -8.18 -12.76 -16.76
C ARG A 96 -7.27 -13.47 -17.76
N MET A 97 -6.05 -13.84 -17.34
CA MET A 97 -5.13 -14.58 -18.20
C MET A 97 -5.70 -15.94 -18.61
N GLU A 98 -6.30 -16.68 -17.67
CA GLU A 98 -6.95 -17.97 -17.93
C GLU A 98 -8.11 -17.84 -18.92
N SER A 99 -8.94 -16.79 -18.81
CA SER A 99 -10.01 -16.57 -19.79
C SER A 99 -9.47 -16.29 -21.19
N THR A 100 -8.40 -15.50 -21.30
CA THR A 100 -7.78 -15.18 -22.59
C THR A 100 -7.05 -16.37 -23.19
N THR A 101 -6.41 -17.22 -22.39
CA THR A 101 -5.73 -18.41 -22.91
C THR A 101 -6.72 -19.50 -23.33
N MET A 102 -7.84 -19.70 -22.63
CA MET A 102 -8.86 -20.67 -23.04
C MET A 102 -9.67 -20.24 -24.27
N GLU A 103 -9.88 -18.93 -24.49
CA GLU A 103 -10.55 -18.43 -25.71
C GLU A 103 -9.67 -18.49 -26.97
N GLY A 104 -8.34 -18.68 -26.82
CA GLY A 104 -7.38 -18.75 -27.91
C GLY A 104 -6.87 -20.15 -28.25
N VAL A 105 -7.35 -21.21 -27.58
CA VAL A 105 -7.01 -22.58 -27.96
C VAL A 105 -8.00 -23.04 -29.02
N ASP A 106 -7.69 -22.75 -30.29
CA ASP A 106 -8.03 -23.73 -31.32
C ASP A 106 -7.31 -25.02 -30.94
N GLU A 107 -8.04 -26.11 -30.74
CA GLU A 107 -7.47 -27.44 -30.53
C GLU A 107 -6.69 -27.83 -31.80
N ASP A 108 -5.47 -27.32 -31.96
CA ASP A 108 -4.53 -27.81 -32.95
C ASP A 108 -3.94 -29.11 -32.39
N PRO A 109 -4.30 -30.29 -32.94
CA PRO A 109 -3.83 -31.57 -32.42
C PRO A 109 -2.31 -31.76 -32.51
N ASP A 110 -1.58 -30.83 -33.17
CA ASP A 110 -0.12 -30.80 -33.27
C ASP A 110 0.57 -29.85 -32.26
N ALA A 111 -0.18 -29.13 -31.41
CA ALA A 111 0.37 -28.20 -30.43
C ALA A 111 1.17 -28.94 -29.34
N GLY A 112 2.49 -29.04 -29.53
CA GLY A 112 3.42 -29.74 -28.63
C GLY A 112 4.17 -30.91 -29.28
N VAL A 113 3.96 -31.17 -30.58
CA VAL A 113 4.78 -32.12 -31.34
C VAL A 113 6.07 -31.43 -31.78
N ASP A 114 7.20 -31.85 -31.22
CA ASP A 114 8.53 -31.34 -31.57
C ASP A 114 8.87 -31.76 -33.01
N LYS A 115 8.70 -30.86 -33.98
CA LYS A 115 8.92 -31.16 -35.40
C LYS A 115 10.42 -31.09 -35.70
N PRO A 116 11.01 -32.13 -36.33
CA PRO A 116 12.42 -32.12 -36.67
C PRO A 116 12.70 -31.00 -37.69
N TRP A 117 13.72 -30.21 -37.39
CA TRP A 117 14.16 -29.08 -38.19
C TRP A 117 14.48 -29.52 -39.62
N ARG A 118 13.92 -28.84 -40.63
CA ARG A 118 14.19 -29.09 -42.05
C ARG A 118 14.97 -27.93 -42.64
N ASP A 119 16.15 -28.24 -43.16
CA ASP A 119 16.90 -27.36 -44.06
C ASP A 119 16.06 -27.06 -45.30
N LEU A 120 15.86 -25.77 -45.60
CA LEU A 120 15.29 -25.30 -46.87
C LEU A 120 16.45 -25.04 -47.83
N GLU A 121 16.54 -25.82 -48.91
CA GLU A 121 17.36 -25.49 -50.10
C GLU A 121 16.75 -24.34 -50.90
#